data_AF-A0A5U3SDD1-F1
#
_entry.id   AF-A0A5U3SDD1-F1
#
_cell.length_a   1.000
_cell.length_b   1.000
_cell.length_c   1.000
_cell.angle_alpha   90.00
_cell.angle_beta   90.00
_cell.angle_gamma   90.00
#
_symmetry.space_group_name_H-M   'P 1'
#
loop_
_entity.id
_entity.type
_entity.pdbx_description
1 polymer ?
#
loop_
_entity_poly.entity_id
_entity_poly.type
_entity_poly.pdbx_seq_one_letter_code
_entity_poly.pdbx_strand_id
1 'polypeptide(L)' 'MQLTSKIISKFNYNRLAFQLLLNEAPKKYKVYYIPKRGAGFRVIAQPTKELKNVQRFIVSLLQ' A
#
# COMPACT_ATOMS: atom_id res chain seq x y z
N MET A 1 5.14 13.48 -11.87
CA MET A 1 4.41 14.48 -11.04
C MET A 1 2.88 14.38 -11.09
N GLN A 2 2.25 13.75 -12.12
CA GLN A 2 0.78 13.73 -12.24
C GLN A 2 0.06 12.69 -11.37
N LEU A 3 0.70 11.55 -11.04
CA LEU A 3 0.08 10.53 -10.20
C LEU A 3 0.02 10.97 -8.72
N THR A 4 1.11 11.54 -8.22
CA THR A 4 1.23 12.05 -6.86
C THR A 4 0.18 13.13 -6.57
N SER A 5 -0.06 14.06 -7.51
CA SER A 5 -1.11 15.08 -7.35
C SER A 5 -2.52 14.47 -7.35
N LYS A 6 -2.80 13.50 -8.23
CA LYS A 6 -4.09 12.78 -8.23
C LYS A 6 -4.36 12.07 -6.92
N ILE A 7 -3.37 11.38 -6.34
CA ILE A 7 -3.50 10.69 -5.05
C ILE A 7 -3.70 11.71 -3.91
N ILE A 8 -2.86 12.76 -3.87
CA ILE A 8 -2.96 13.82 -2.86
C ILE A 8 -4.35 14.46 -2.88
N SER A 9 -4.87 14.77 -4.07
CA SER A 9 -6.22 15.33 -4.23
C SER A 9 -7.31 14.33 -3.82
N LYS A 10 -7.23 13.07 -4.27
CA LYS A 10 -8.26 12.05 -3.99
C LYS A 10 -8.42 11.73 -2.50
N PHE A 11 -7.31 11.70 -1.77
CA PHE A 11 -7.28 11.34 -0.35
C PHE A 11 -7.08 12.54 0.58
N ASN A 12 -7.06 13.75 0.02
CA ASN A 12 -6.84 15.01 0.74
C ASN A 12 -5.59 14.99 1.65
N TYR A 13 -4.50 14.44 1.15
CA TYR A 13 -3.25 14.38 1.91
C TYR A 13 -2.53 15.73 1.92
N ASN A 14 -1.91 16.09 3.05
CA ASN A 14 -0.81 17.06 3.02
C ASN A 14 0.37 16.43 2.24
N ARG A 15 1.04 17.18 1.37
CA ARG A 15 2.17 16.70 0.58
C ARG A 15 3.30 16.14 1.43
N LEU A 16 3.63 16.78 2.56
CA LEU A 16 4.64 16.27 3.49
C LEU A 16 4.20 14.97 4.14
N ALA A 17 2.93 14.89 4.57
CA ALA A 17 2.36 13.67 5.13
C ALA A 17 2.36 12.53 4.11
N PHE A 18 2.07 12.83 2.83
CA PHE A 18 2.13 11.84 1.76
C PHE A 18 3.57 11.36 1.49
N GLN A 19 4.57 12.25 1.53
CA GLN A 19 5.97 11.85 1.43
C GLN A 19 6.40 10.96 2.59
N LEU A 20 6.00 11.30 3.82
CA LEU A 20 6.24 10.45 4.99
C LEU A 20 5.56 9.08 4.83
N LEU A 21 4.31 9.05 4.36
CA LEU A 21 3.60 7.82 4.08
C LEU A 21 4.36 6.96 3.06
N LEU A 22 4.89 7.55 1.99
CA LEU A 22 5.68 6.82 0.99
C LEU A 22 6.97 6.24 1.57
N ASN A 23 7.68 7.02 2.39
CA ASN A 23 8.91 6.56 3.05
C ASN A 23 8.65 5.44 4.06
N GLU A 24 7.51 5.47 4.75
CA GLU A 24 7.12 4.44 5.72
C GLU A 24 6.37 3.25 5.12
N ALA A 25 5.82 3.39 3.91
CA ALA A 25 4.94 2.40 3.30
C ALA A 25 5.50 0.96 3.36
N PRO A 26 6.79 0.68 3.07
CA PRO A 26 7.33 -0.68 3.17
C PRO A 26 7.23 -1.30 4.57
N LYS A 27 7.25 -0.48 5.63
CA LYS A 27 7.16 -0.91 7.02
C LYS A 27 5.71 -1.14 7.48
N LYS A 28 4.72 -0.70 6.70
CA LYS A 28 3.28 -0.79 7.04
C LYS A 28 2.62 -2.06 6.51
N TYR A 29 3.38 -3.15 6.40
CA TYR A 29 2.88 -4.48 6.07
C TYR A 29 2.99 -5.39 7.28
N LYS A 30 1.87 -5.99 7.68
CA LYS A 30 1.88 -7.11 8.60
C LYS A 30 2.16 -8.37 7.81
N VAL A 31 3.32 -8.98 8.07
CA VAL A 31 3.72 -10.24 7.45
C VAL A 31 3.28 -11.41 8.33
N TYR A 32 2.61 -12.38 7.73
CA TYR A 32 2.29 -13.66 8.36
C TYR A 32 2.53 -14.81 7.40
N TYR A 33 2.68 -15.99 7.99
CA TYR A 33 3.01 -17.21 7.27
C TYR A 33 1.83 -18.16 7.35
N ILE A 34 1.40 -18.68 6.20
CA ILE A 34 0.38 -19.72 6.11
C ILE A 34 1.05 -20.99 5.59
N PRO A 35 0.88 -22.16 6.23
CA PRO A 35 1.44 -23.40 5.71
C PRO A 35 0.90 -23.70 4.31
N LYS A 36 1.77 -24.20 3.42
CA LYS A 36 1.34 -24.77 2.14
C LYS A 36 0.73 -26.16 2.36
N ARG A 37 -0.05 -26.65 1.37
CA ARG A 37 -0.60 -28.02 1.43
C ARG A 37 0.49 -29.11 1.44
N GLY A 38 1.66 -28.79 0.88
CA GLY A 38 2.87 -29.61 0.97
C GLY A 38 3.87 -28.99 1.96
N ALA A 39 5.13 -28.88 1.57
CA ALA A 39 6.17 -28.31 2.44
C ALA A 39 6.23 -26.78 2.40
N GLY A 40 6.61 -26.19 3.54
CA GLY A 40 6.94 -24.78 3.69
C GLY A 40 5.74 -23.84 3.87
N PHE A 41 6.01 -22.54 3.76
CA PHE A 41 5.05 -21.48 4.07
C PHE A 41 4.81 -20.55 2.88
N ARG A 42 3.60 -20.01 2.79
CA ARG A 42 3.26 -18.83 1.98
C ARG A 42 3.41 -17.60 2.85
N VAL A 43 4.19 -16.64 2.38
CA VAL A 43 4.25 -15.31 2.99
C VAL A 43 3.05 -14.51 2.52
N ILE A 44 2.28 -13.97 3.46
CA ILE A 44 1.22 -13.00 3.17
C ILE A 44 1.62 -11.68 3.81
N ALA A 45 1.81 -10.66 2.98
CA ALA A 45 2.09 -9.31 3.41
C ALA A 45 0.80 -8.47 3.30
N GLN A 46 0.18 -8.18 4.44
CA GLN A 46 -1.06 -7.40 4.48
C GLN A 46 -0.76 -5.93 4.78
N PRO A 47 -1.02 -5.00 3.84
CA PRO A 47 -0.85 -3.58 4.07
C PRO A 47 -1.87 -3.07 5.09
N THR A 48 -1.54 -1.97 5.78
CA THR A 48 -2.53 -1.21 6.55
C THR A 48 -3.69 -0.73 5.66
N LYS A 49 -4.85 -0.46 6.27
CA LYS A 49 -6.05 0.01 5.56
C LYS A 49 -5.77 1.25 4.71
N GLU A 50 -5.02 2.20 5.27
CA GLU A 50 -4.60 3.42 4.59
C GLU A 50 -3.81 3.11 3.30
N LEU A 51 -2.74 2.33 3.41
CA LEU A 51 -1.88 1.99 2.28
C LEU A 51 -2.65 1.18 1.23
N LYS A 52 -3.52 0.25 1.66
CA LYS A 52 -4.37 -0.54 0.77
C LYS A 52 -5.33 0.30 -0.06
N ASN A 53 -5.87 1.38 0.51
CA ASN A 53 -6.76 2.29 -0.22
C ASN A 53 -6.01 3.04 -1.33
N VAL A 54 -4.81 3.56 -1.03
CA VAL A 54 -3.95 4.20 -2.02
C VAL A 54 -3.58 3.22 -3.13
N GLN A 55 -3.20 1.98 -2.78
CA GLN A 55 -2.88 0.93 -3.76
C GLN A 55 -4.06 0.62 -4.69
N ARG A 56 -5.26 0.44 -4.14
CA ARG A 56 -6.46 0.19 -4.96
C ARG A 56 -6.77 1.34 -5.91
N PHE A 57 -6.61 2.57 -5.45
CA PHE A 57 -6.79 3.73 -6.32
C PHE A 57 -5.76 3.75 -7.45
N ILE A 58 -4.49 3.44 -7.17
CA ILE A 58 -3.47 3.31 -8.23
C ILE A 58 -3.86 2.24 -9.25
N VAL A 59 -4.30 1.05 -8.79
CA VAL A 59 -4.76 -0.03 -9.69
C VAL A 59 -5.93 0.44 -10.56
N SER A 60 -6.89 1.18 -10.01
CA SER A 60 -8.02 1.72 -10.78
C SER A 60 -7.65 2.77 -11.82
N LEU A 61 -6.44 3.35 -11.75
CA LEU A 61 -5.93 4.28 -12.77
C LEU A 61 -5.19 3.57 -13.90
N LEU A 62 -4.87 2.29 -13.73
CA LEU A 62 -4.15 1.44 -14.69
C LEU A 62 -5.07 0.49 -15.46
N GLN A 63 -6.34 0.41 -15.05
CA GLN A 63 -7.42 -0.29 -15.75
C GLN A 63 -8.09 0.66 -16.75
#